data_AF-A0A455UHU9-F1
#
_entry.id   AF-A0A455UHU9-F1
#
_cell.length_a   1.000
_cell.length_b   1.000
_cell.length_c   1.000
_cell.angle_alpha   90.00
_cell.angle_beta   90.00
_cell.angle_gamma   90.00
#
_symmetry.space_group_name_H-M   'P 1'
#
loop_
_entity.id
_entity.type
_entity.pdbx_description
1 polymer ?
#
loop_
_entity_poly.entity_id
_entity_poly.type
_entity_poly.pdbx_seq_one_letter_code
_entity_poly.pdbx_strand_id
1 'polypeptide(L)'
;MDRHRRNQPFGAYGYNPEGIRIGQDGSRHRRATKVWDERRFRDYDDSLELGTRNIKMALRRLRKFARQGALEEFDVDSTIRETAKDAGLLNVQMRPERHNAVKVLLFLDVGGSMDDHIRVCEELFSAARSEFKHLEHYYFHNCLYEGVWRNNLRRGNERIPTMDVLHTYGADYQVVIVGDAAMSPYEVTHPGGSVEHFNDEAGGVWLKRLCETFPRLAWLNPMPPRAWEYTYSTQLIREIIDDRMYPMTMEGLETAMRELAKK
;
A
#
# COMPACT_ATOMS: atom_id res chain seq x y z
N MET A 1 -39.24 4.02 67.45
CA MET A 1 -39.27 2.54 67.42
C MET A 1 -39.43 2.11 65.97
N ASP A 2 -38.71 1.03 65.67
CA ASP A 2 -38.63 0.23 64.46
C ASP A 2 -37.85 0.63 63.20
N ARG A 3 -37.04 -0.36 62.81
CA ARG A 3 -35.98 -0.43 61.80
C ARG A 3 -36.57 -1.00 60.50
N HIS A 4 -36.07 -0.57 59.34
CA HIS A 4 -35.18 -1.40 58.51
C HIS A 4 -34.77 -0.71 57.20
N ARG A 5 -33.47 -0.82 56.88
CA ARG A 5 -32.80 -0.48 55.62
C ARG A 5 -33.17 -1.48 54.51
N ARG A 6 -33.30 -1.03 53.26
CA ARG A 6 -32.37 -1.29 52.11
C ARG A 6 -33.03 -1.11 50.73
N ASN A 7 -32.18 -0.67 49.81
CA ASN A 7 -32.12 -0.86 48.35
C ASN A 7 -33.02 -0.03 47.42
N GLN A 8 -32.33 0.89 46.73
CA GLN A 8 -32.61 1.29 45.35
C GLN A 8 -32.69 0.06 44.42
N PRO A 9 -33.49 0.15 43.35
CA PRO A 9 -32.84 0.27 42.05
C PRO A 9 -33.43 1.41 41.20
N PHE A 10 -32.53 2.02 40.43
CA PHE A 10 -32.80 2.99 39.39
C PHE A 10 -33.74 2.39 38.33
N GLY A 11 -34.74 3.19 37.92
CA GLY A 11 -35.58 2.90 36.77
C GLY A 11 -34.75 2.84 35.49
N ALA A 12 -34.55 1.63 34.99
CA ALA A 12 -34.20 1.36 33.60
C ALA A 12 -35.47 1.58 32.76
N TYR A 13 -35.43 2.42 31.73
CA TYR A 13 -36.12 2.28 30.43
C TYR A 13 -35.77 3.49 29.56
N GLY A 14 -34.51 3.55 29.12
CA GLY A 14 -34.08 4.34 27.97
C GLY A 14 -33.72 3.37 26.84
N TYR A 15 -34.60 3.27 25.85
CA TYR A 15 -34.42 2.44 24.68
C TYR A 15 -33.53 3.18 23.67
N ASN A 16 -32.34 2.66 23.39
CA ASN A 16 -31.46 3.13 22.32
C ASN A 16 -31.38 2.02 21.26
N PRO A 17 -31.82 2.22 20.00
CA PRO A 17 -31.87 1.15 19.00
C PRO A 17 -30.51 0.70 18.43
N GLU A 18 -29.42 1.38 18.78
CA GLU A 18 -28.07 1.08 18.26
C GLU A 18 -27.11 0.94 19.45
N GLY A 19 -27.02 -0.27 19.98
CA GLY A 19 -26.29 -0.56 21.21
C GLY A 19 -25.40 -1.79 21.09
N ILE A 20 -24.33 -1.72 20.29
CA ILE A 20 -23.22 -2.68 20.42
C ILE A 20 -22.25 -2.13 21.47
N ARG A 21 -22.21 -2.78 22.63
CA ARG A 21 -21.18 -2.54 23.64
C ARG A 21 -19.83 -3.06 23.13
N ILE A 22 -18.88 -2.13 23.05
CA ILE A 22 -17.45 -2.33 22.82
C ILE A 22 -16.83 -3.03 24.03
N GLY A 23 -16.01 -4.05 23.75
CA GLY A 23 -15.20 -4.74 24.76
C GLY A 23 -15.03 -6.23 24.45
N GLN A 24 -14.34 -6.57 23.37
CA GLN A 24 -13.72 -7.90 23.24
C GLN A 24 -12.38 -7.78 22.49
N ASP A 25 -11.30 -7.97 23.24
CA ASP A 25 -10.03 -8.43 22.70
C ASP A 25 -10.25 -9.74 21.92
N GLY A 26 -9.75 -9.77 20.69
CA GLY A 26 -9.67 -10.98 19.88
C GLY A 26 -10.85 -11.20 18.93
N SER A 27 -10.54 -11.10 17.64
CA SER A 27 -11.41 -11.50 16.52
C SER A 27 -12.06 -12.87 16.76
N ARG A 28 -13.36 -12.83 17.07
CA ARG A 28 -14.23 -13.99 17.31
C ARG A 28 -15.19 -14.26 16.14
N HIS A 29 -14.76 -13.97 14.90
CA HIS A 29 -15.47 -14.36 13.68
C HIS A 29 -14.75 -15.45 12.85
N ARG A 30 -13.71 -16.09 13.39
CA ARG A 30 -12.94 -17.16 12.71
C ARG A 30 -13.59 -18.56 12.72
N ARG A 31 -14.92 -18.67 12.58
CA ARG A 31 -15.60 -19.99 12.50
C ARG A 31 -16.63 -20.18 11.39
N ALA A 32 -16.86 -19.20 10.51
CA ALA A 32 -17.92 -19.32 9.51
C ALA A 32 -17.46 -19.48 8.04
N THR A 33 -16.18 -19.78 7.76
CA THR A 33 -15.69 -19.90 6.37
C THR A 33 -15.09 -21.27 6.04
N LYS A 34 -14.90 -22.16 7.03
CA LYS A 34 -14.20 -23.44 6.84
C LYS A 34 -15.05 -24.55 6.18
N VAL A 35 -16.16 -24.22 5.52
CA VAL A 35 -17.08 -25.20 4.91
C VAL A 35 -17.40 -24.89 3.44
N TRP A 36 -16.79 -23.86 2.85
CA TRP A 36 -17.03 -23.49 1.44
C TRP A 36 -15.86 -23.85 0.50
N ASP A 37 -14.78 -24.41 1.04
CA ASP A 37 -13.50 -24.65 0.33
C ASP A 37 -13.43 -25.94 -0.51
N GLU A 38 -14.48 -26.77 -0.57
CA GLU A 38 -14.34 -28.12 -1.16
C GLU A 38 -15.13 -28.40 -2.44
N ARG A 39 -15.88 -27.42 -2.98
CA ARG A 39 -16.60 -27.65 -4.24
C ARG A 39 -16.57 -26.43 -5.16
N ARG A 40 -15.75 -26.58 -6.21
CA ARG A 40 -15.59 -25.73 -7.41
C ARG A 40 -14.53 -24.65 -7.23
N PHE A 41 -13.28 -24.97 -7.57
CA PHE A 41 -12.41 -24.18 -8.45
C PHE A 41 -11.20 -25.06 -8.80
N ARG A 42 -11.49 -26.15 -9.51
CA ARG A 42 -10.50 -26.86 -10.31
C ARG A 42 -10.98 -26.65 -11.73
N ASP A 43 -10.38 -25.68 -12.39
CA ASP A 43 -10.27 -25.46 -13.85
C ASP A 43 -10.04 -23.95 -14.08
N TYR A 44 -8.92 -23.63 -14.74
CA TYR A 44 -8.28 -22.31 -14.95
C TYR A 44 -7.31 -21.84 -13.86
N ASP A 45 -6.24 -22.61 -13.66
CA ASP A 45 -5.03 -22.14 -12.97
C ASP A 45 -4.09 -21.48 -14.01
N ASP A 46 -4.35 -20.21 -14.31
CA ASP A 46 -3.35 -19.29 -14.89
C ASP A 46 -2.63 -18.49 -13.77
N SER A 47 -2.91 -18.80 -12.50
CA SER A 47 -2.27 -18.19 -11.34
C SER A 47 -0.93 -18.86 -11.07
N LEU A 48 0.05 -18.62 -11.94
CA LEU A 48 1.45 -18.72 -11.56
C LEU A 48 1.63 -17.97 -10.23
N GLU A 49 1.92 -18.69 -9.16
CA GLU A 49 2.27 -18.11 -7.87
C GLU A 49 3.27 -16.97 -8.10
N LEU A 50 3.00 -15.81 -7.48
CA LEU A 50 3.86 -14.64 -7.58
C LEU A 50 5.21 -14.95 -6.95
N GLY A 51 6.15 -15.43 -7.76
CA GLY A 51 7.53 -15.55 -7.35
C GLY A 51 8.25 -14.21 -7.41
N THR A 52 9.16 -13.98 -6.48
CA THR A 52 10.04 -12.78 -6.42
C THR A 52 10.64 -12.39 -7.78
N ARG A 53 11.02 -13.34 -8.65
CA ARG A 53 11.54 -13.05 -10.00
C ARG A 53 10.50 -12.39 -10.91
N ASN A 54 9.27 -12.89 -10.89
CA ASN A 54 8.17 -12.37 -11.70
C ASN A 54 7.80 -10.96 -11.22
N ILE A 55 7.75 -10.75 -9.90
CA ILE A 55 7.55 -9.43 -9.31
C ILE A 55 8.63 -8.45 -9.80
N LYS A 56 9.92 -8.82 -9.71
CA LYS A 56 11.01 -7.98 -10.25
C LYS A 56 10.79 -7.64 -11.71
N MET A 57 10.41 -8.62 -12.54
CA MET A 57 10.12 -8.38 -13.96
C MET A 57 8.96 -7.40 -14.18
N ALA A 58 7.90 -7.46 -13.38
CA ALA A 58 6.80 -6.50 -13.45
C ALA A 58 7.25 -5.09 -13.02
N LEU A 59 7.96 -4.97 -11.89
CA LEU A 59 8.48 -3.69 -11.38
C LEU A 59 9.42 -3.00 -12.37
N ARG A 60 10.14 -3.77 -13.21
CA ARG A 60 11.00 -3.22 -14.26
C ARG A 60 10.27 -2.36 -15.29
N ARG A 61 8.95 -2.52 -15.44
CA ARG A 61 8.13 -1.70 -16.34
C ARG A 61 8.03 -0.25 -15.88
N LEU A 62 8.18 -0.02 -14.58
CA LEU A 62 8.16 1.33 -14.02
C LEU A 62 9.46 2.08 -14.28
N ARG A 63 10.56 1.38 -14.61
CA ARG A 63 11.90 1.98 -14.68
C ARG A 63 11.97 3.12 -15.69
N LYS A 64 12.43 4.28 -15.21
CA LYS A 64 12.79 5.43 -16.03
C LYS A 64 14.27 5.68 -15.86
N PHE A 65 15.05 5.32 -16.88
CA PHE A 65 16.51 5.44 -16.81
C PHE A 65 16.95 6.89 -17.05
N ALA A 66 17.72 7.43 -16.11
CA ALA A 66 18.47 8.67 -16.30
C ALA A 66 19.97 8.37 -16.18
N ARG A 67 20.79 9.17 -16.87
CA ARG A 67 22.25 9.21 -16.70
C ARG A 67 22.59 10.46 -15.90
N GLN A 68 22.98 10.29 -14.63
CA GLN A 68 23.37 11.38 -13.74
C GLN A 68 24.50 10.87 -12.83
N GLY A 69 25.42 11.76 -12.44
CA GLY A 69 26.54 11.42 -11.56
C GLY A 69 27.89 11.35 -12.28
N ALA A 70 28.83 10.62 -11.66
CA ALA A 70 30.22 10.50 -12.14
C ALA A 70 30.34 9.74 -13.47
N LEU A 71 31.38 10.05 -14.23
CA LEU A 71 31.67 9.43 -15.54
C LEU A 71 32.36 8.07 -15.36
N GLU A 72 31.59 7.05 -14.98
CA GLU A 72 32.14 5.72 -14.66
C GLU A 72 31.93 4.69 -15.78
N GLU A 73 31.04 4.94 -16.74
CA GLU A 73 30.76 4.05 -17.86
C GLU A 73 31.56 4.46 -19.11
N PHE A 74 32.21 3.50 -19.76
CA PHE A 74 32.89 3.75 -21.04
C PHE A 74 31.88 3.99 -22.17
N ASP A 75 31.93 5.16 -22.80
CA ASP A 75 31.06 5.52 -23.92
C ASP A 75 31.71 5.14 -25.25
N VAL A 76 31.46 3.90 -25.68
CA VAL A 76 32.00 3.37 -26.94
C VAL A 76 31.63 4.24 -28.14
N ASP A 77 30.37 4.66 -28.24
CA ASP A 77 29.86 5.39 -29.42
C ASP A 77 30.46 6.79 -29.53
N SER A 78 30.59 7.48 -28.40
CA SER A 78 31.25 8.80 -28.37
C SER A 78 32.75 8.67 -28.55
N THR A 79 33.38 7.63 -27.97
CA THR A 79 34.81 7.35 -28.16
C THR A 79 35.14 7.12 -29.63
N ILE A 80 34.36 6.29 -30.34
CA ILE A 80 34.56 6.04 -31.77
C ILE A 80 34.41 7.34 -32.57
N ARG A 81 33.38 8.14 -32.30
CA ARG A 81 33.14 9.40 -33.02
C ARG A 81 34.23 10.44 -32.79
N GLU A 82 34.66 10.64 -31.56
CA GLU A 82 35.70 11.64 -31.26
C GLU A 82 37.07 11.15 -31.74
N THR A 83 37.37 9.85 -31.64
CA THR A 83 38.58 9.25 -32.23
C THR A 83 38.61 9.42 -33.75
N ALA A 84 37.47 9.23 -34.43
CA ALA A 84 37.39 9.40 -35.87
C ALA A 84 37.55 10.88 -36.31
N LYS A 85 37.07 11.83 -35.51
CA LYS A 85 37.28 13.26 -35.75
C LYS A 85 38.72 13.70 -35.49
N ASP A 86 39.40 13.09 -34.53
CA ASP A 86 40.78 13.39 -34.15
C ASP A 86 41.80 12.62 -35.02
N ALA A 87 41.50 12.47 -36.32
CA ALA A 87 42.35 11.80 -37.31
C ALA A 87 42.84 10.39 -36.93
N GLY A 88 42.07 9.67 -36.10
CA GLY A 88 42.40 8.32 -35.64
C GLY A 88 43.21 8.27 -34.35
N LEU A 89 43.46 9.40 -33.68
CA LEU A 89 44.03 9.42 -32.34
C LEU A 89 42.96 9.00 -31.32
N LEU A 90 43.27 7.97 -30.52
CA LEU A 90 42.31 7.40 -29.57
C LEU A 90 41.86 8.47 -28.54
N ASN A 91 40.57 8.76 -28.56
CA ASN A 91 39.94 9.74 -27.69
C ASN A 91 38.85 9.07 -26.84
N VAL A 92 39.24 8.59 -25.66
CA VAL A 92 38.38 7.84 -24.72
C VAL A 92 37.35 8.77 -24.10
N GLN A 93 36.08 8.47 -24.32
CA GLN A 93 34.95 9.18 -23.75
C GLN A 93 34.30 8.34 -22.66
N MET A 94 34.01 8.98 -21.53
CA MET A 94 33.31 8.38 -20.39
C MET A 94 31.96 9.07 -20.21
N ARG A 95 30.96 8.34 -19.71
CA ARG A 95 29.61 8.84 -19.44
C ARG A 95 29.08 8.32 -18.11
N PRO A 96 28.06 8.96 -17.50
CA PRO A 96 27.46 8.42 -16.29
C PRO A 96 26.68 7.13 -16.58
N GLU A 97 26.73 6.20 -15.63
CA GLU A 97 25.91 4.98 -15.67
C GLU A 97 24.41 5.31 -15.71
N ARG A 98 23.64 4.44 -16.36
CA ARG A 98 22.17 4.53 -16.33
C ARG A 98 21.64 3.94 -15.04
N HIS A 99 20.99 4.76 -14.21
CA HIS A 99 20.23 4.29 -13.06
C HIS A 99 18.73 4.56 -13.24
N ASN A 100 17.90 3.78 -12.52
CA ASN A 100 16.50 4.10 -12.39
C ASN A 100 16.34 5.40 -11.59
N ALA A 101 15.70 6.40 -12.16
CA ALA A 101 15.47 7.71 -11.55
C ALA A 101 14.06 7.85 -10.95
N VAL A 102 13.26 6.78 -11.01
CA VAL A 102 11.95 6.75 -10.38
C VAL A 102 12.10 6.82 -8.86
N LYS A 103 11.24 7.65 -8.26
CA LYS A 103 11.08 7.77 -6.81
C LYS A 103 9.74 7.12 -6.42
N VAL A 104 9.77 6.20 -5.47
CA VAL A 104 8.60 5.44 -5.04
C VAL A 104 8.34 5.68 -3.56
N LEU A 105 7.08 5.95 -3.21
CA LEU A 105 6.56 5.83 -1.84
C LEU A 105 5.73 4.56 -1.75
N LEU A 106 6.15 3.64 -0.88
CA LEU A 106 5.48 2.37 -0.68
C LEU A 106 4.77 2.35 0.68
N PHE A 107 3.45 2.27 0.67
CA PHE A 107 2.64 2.12 1.89
C PHE A 107 2.21 0.65 2.01
N LEU A 108 2.47 0.04 3.15
CA LEU A 108 2.19 -1.37 3.42
C LEU A 108 1.20 -1.48 4.58
N ASP A 109 0.05 -2.09 4.32
CA ASP A 109 -0.91 -2.41 5.36
C ASP A 109 -0.39 -3.56 6.23
N VAL A 110 -0.56 -3.42 7.54
CA VAL A 110 -0.19 -4.43 8.53
C VAL A 110 -1.32 -4.60 9.53
N GLY A 111 -1.90 -5.80 9.52
CA GLY A 111 -2.78 -6.28 10.57
C GLY A 111 -3.96 -7.09 10.05
N GLY A 112 -4.59 -7.82 10.95
CA GLY A 112 -5.86 -8.50 10.72
C GLY A 112 -5.85 -9.46 9.53
N SER A 113 -6.55 -9.08 8.46
CA SER A 113 -6.72 -9.88 7.25
C SER A 113 -5.49 -9.92 6.34
N MET A 114 -4.49 -9.07 6.58
CA MET A 114 -3.22 -9.11 5.85
C MET A 114 -2.28 -10.24 6.29
N ASP A 115 -2.55 -10.92 7.41
CA ASP A 115 -1.69 -11.99 7.95
C ASP A 115 -1.47 -13.13 6.94
N ASP A 116 -2.51 -13.48 6.18
CA ASP A 116 -2.45 -14.53 5.14
C ASP A 116 -1.62 -14.10 3.91
N HIS A 117 -1.28 -12.81 3.79
CA HIS A 117 -0.61 -12.21 2.65
C HIS A 117 0.78 -11.67 2.96
N ILE A 118 1.27 -11.83 4.19
CA ILE A 118 2.58 -11.31 4.65
C ILE A 118 3.70 -11.75 3.70
N ARG A 119 3.77 -13.04 3.36
CA ARG A 119 4.85 -13.57 2.51
C ARG A 119 4.92 -12.86 1.15
N VAL A 120 3.80 -12.67 0.48
CA VAL A 120 3.79 -12.01 -0.85
C VAL A 120 4.13 -10.53 -0.71
N CYS A 121 3.68 -9.87 0.36
CA CYS A 121 4.05 -8.48 0.66
C CYS A 121 5.56 -8.33 0.94
N GLU A 122 6.17 -9.27 1.66
CA GLU A 122 7.62 -9.31 1.90
C GLU A 122 8.41 -9.53 0.61
N GLU A 123 7.96 -10.44 -0.26
CA GLU A 123 8.58 -10.68 -1.56
C GLU A 123 8.50 -9.43 -2.46
N LEU A 124 7.35 -8.74 -2.45
CA LEU A 124 7.15 -7.47 -3.15
C LEU A 124 8.06 -6.37 -2.61
N PHE A 125 8.14 -6.23 -1.28
CA PHE A 125 9.01 -5.26 -0.63
C PHE A 125 10.49 -5.50 -0.97
N SER A 126 10.94 -6.75 -0.89
CA SER A 126 12.30 -7.16 -1.24
C SER A 126 12.63 -6.88 -2.71
N ALA A 127 11.70 -7.22 -3.62
CA ALA A 127 11.84 -6.91 -5.03
C ALA A 127 11.92 -5.39 -5.28
N ALA A 128 11.03 -4.60 -4.68
CA ALA A 128 11.01 -3.15 -4.80
C ALA A 128 12.30 -2.50 -4.28
N ARG A 129 12.78 -2.91 -3.11
CA ARG A 129 14.06 -2.47 -2.54
C ARG A 129 15.24 -2.71 -3.47
N SER A 130 15.23 -3.81 -4.21
CA SER A 130 16.31 -4.14 -5.16
C SER A 130 16.21 -3.41 -6.50
N GLU A 131 15.01 -3.00 -6.93
CA GLU A 131 14.78 -2.40 -8.26
C GLU A 131 14.74 -0.85 -8.24
N PHE A 132 14.45 -0.24 -7.09
CA PHE A 132 14.32 1.22 -6.94
C PHE A 132 15.37 1.80 -6.00
N LYS A 133 16.22 2.70 -6.54
CA LYS A 133 17.23 3.43 -5.75
C LYS A 133 16.59 4.41 -4.76
N HIS A 134 15.52 5.08 -5.18
CA HIS A 134 14.77 6.03 -4.36
C HIS A 134 13.45 5.40 -3.93
N LEU A 135 13.51 4.58 -2.88
CA LEU A 135 12.34 3.92 -2.30
C LEU A 135 12.23 4.29 -0.83
N GLU A 136 11.17 5.02 -0.49
CA GLU A 136 10.75 5.25 0.88
C GLU A 136 9.52 4.40 1.17
N HIS A 137 9.42 3.86 2.39
CA HIS A 137 8.33 2.97 2.76
C HIS A 137 7.79 3.31 4.13
N TYR A 138 6.50 3.02 4.28
CA TYR A 138 5.73 3.29 5.48
C TYR A 138 4.72 2.17 5.69
N TYR A 139 4.47 1.84 6.95
CA TYR A 139 3.43 0.93 7.36
C TYR A 139 2.22 1.73 7.86
N PHE A 140 1.02 1.22 7.60
CA PHE A 140 -0.26 1.70 8.14
C PHE A 140 -1.14 0.49 8.50
N HIS A 141 -2.33 0.71 9.07
CA HIS A 141 -3.25 -0.38 9.42
C HIS A 141 -4.66 -0.02 9.01
N ASN A 142 -5.24 -0.89 8.18
CA ASN A 142 -6.53 -0.74 7.52
C ASN A 142 -6.59 0.48 6.58
N CYS A 143 -6.53 1.70 7.12
CA CYS A 143 -6.61 2.95 6.36
C CYS A 143 -5.43 3.88 6.67
N LEU A 144 -5.13 4.77 5.72
CA LEU A 144 -4.18 5.85 5.96
C LEU A 144 -4.88 6.91 6.84
N TYR A 145 -4.36 7.16 8.03
CA TYR A 145 -4.89 8.17 8.96
C TYR A 145 -3.86 9.28 9.18
N GLU A 146 -3.83 9.87 10.38
CA GLU A 146 -2.94 10.97 10.72
C GLU A 146 -1.49 10.54 11.03
N GLY A 147 -1.18 9.25 11.03
CA GLY A 147 0.20 8.82 11.14
C GLY A 147 0.48 7.41 10.64
N VAL A 148 1.72 7.23 10.22
CA VAL A 148 2.31 6.00 9.65
C VAL A 148 3.60 5.65 10.39
N TRP A 149 4.16 4.46 10.14
CA TRP A 149 5.38 3.99 10.85
C TRP A 149 6.45 3.51 9.87
N ARG A 150 7.72 3.64 10.21
CA ARG A 150 8.82 3.00 9.44
C ARG A 150 9.14 1.59 9.93
N ASN A 151 8.77 1.26 11.16
CA ASN A 151 9.07 -0.02 11.76
C ASN A 151 7.82 -0.58 12.45
N ASN A 152 7.33 -1.70 11.92
CA ASN A 152 6.15 -2.37 12.45
C ASN A 152 6.32 -2.83 13.92
N LEU A 153 7.53 -3.25 14.32
CA LEU A 153 7.81 -3.68 15.70
C LEU A 153 7.80 -2.52 16.72
N ARG A 154 7.89 -1.27 16.25
CA ARG A 154 7.96 -0.06 17.10
C ARG A 154 6.77 0.87 16.90
N ARG A 155 5.65 0.34 16.42
CA ARG A 155 4.41 1.06 16.12
C ARG A 155 3.99 2.08 17.18
N GLY A 156 4.15 1.76 18.46
CA GLY A 156 3.78 2.64 19.58
C GLY A 156 4.73 3.81 19.87
N ASN A 157 5.99 3.77 19.41
CA ASN A 157 7.01 4.75 19.79
C ASN A 157 7.50 5.66 18.65
N GLU A 158 7.32 5.25 17.39
CA GLU A 158 7.84 5.98 16.21
C GLU A 158 6.73 6.23 15.18
N ARG A 159 5.68 6.96 15.59
CA ARG A 159 4.62 7.42 14.68
C ARG A 159 5.05 8.69 13.96
N ILE A 160 5.03 8.65 12.64
CA ILE A 160 5.34 9.77 11.76
C ILE A 160 4.02 10.38 11.30
N PRO A 161 3.78 11.69 11.49
CA PRO A 161 2.57 12.34 11.00
C PRO A 161 2.44 12.18 9.49
N THR A 162 1.25 11.76 9.02
CA THR A 162 1.02 11.60 7.58
C THR A 162 1.17 12.92 6.83
N MET A 163 0.80 14.05 7.45
CA MET A 163 1.04 15.38 6.88
C MET A 163 2.52 15.66 6.61
N ASP A 164 3.42 15.19 7.48
CA ASP A 164 4.85 15.38 7.26
C ASP A 164 5.31 14.60 6.03
N VAL A 165 4.76 13.39 5.81
CA VAL A 165 5.00 12.61 4.59
C VAL A 165 4.50 13.35 3.35
N LEU A 166 3.27 13.89 3.39
CA LEU A 166 2.69 14.66 2.28
C LEU A 166 3.49 15.93 1.95
N HIS A 167 4.09 16.59 2.95
CA HIS A 167 4.90 17.78 2.75
C HIS A 167 6.35 17.49 2.35
N THR A 168 6.90 16.34 2.76
CA THR A 168 8.30 15.98 2.51
C THR A 168 8.52 15.55 1.06
N TYR A 169 7.56 14.84 0.47
CA TYR A 169 7.69 14.26 -0.87
C TYR A 169 6.85 15.02 -1.90
N GLY A 170 7.43 15.24 -3.08
CA GLY A 170 6.75 15.93 -4.17
C GLY A 170 5.90 15.01 -5.04
N ALA A 171 5.05 15.60 -5.89
CA ALA A 171 4.23 14.91 -6.89
C ALA A 171 5.05 14.12 -7.95
N ASP A 172 6.38 14.26 -7.93
CA ASP A 172 7.29 13.49 -8.77
C ASP A 172 7.47 12.04 -8.27
N TYR A 173 7.06 11.74 -7.03
CA TYR A 173 6.98 10.37 -6.50
C TYR A 173 5.79 9.61 -7.08
N GLN A 174 5.98 8.30 -7.23
CA GLN A 174 4.93 7.33 -7.54
C GLN A 174 4.53 6.60 -6.25
N VAL A 175 3.26 6.64 -5.91
CA VAL A 175 2.73 6.01 -4.71
C VAL A 175 2.24 4.60 -5.06
N VAL A 176 2.72 3.61 -4.30
CA VAL A 176 2.22 2.25 -4.32
C VAL A 176 1.68 1.94 -2.93
N ILE A 177 0.41 1.60 -2.82
CA ILE A 177 -0.22 1.12 -1.60
C ILE A 177 -0.40 -0.37 -1.73
N VAL A 178 -0.14 -1.13 -0.67
CA VAL A 178 -0.36 -2.58 -0.62
C VAL A 178 -1.24 -2.88 0.58
N GLY A 179 -2.43 -3.41 0.33
CA GLY A 179 -3.40 -3.72 1.38
C GLY A 179 -4.67 -4.30 0.78
N ASP A 180 -5.43 -5.05 1.58
CA ASP A 180 -6.68 -5.68 1.13
C ASP A 180 -7.88 -4.72 1.07
N ALA A 181 -7.73 -3.51 1.63
CA ALA A 181 -8.77 -2.49 1.74
C ALA A 181 -10.04 -3.00 2.46
N ALA A 182 -9.92 -4.06 3.26
CA ALA A 182 -11.02 -4.69 3.98
C ALA A 182 -11.03 -4.19 5.43
N MET A 183 -12.04 -3.38 5.77
CA MET A 183 -12.16 -2.76 7.07
C MET A 183 -13.61 -2.40 7.38
N SER A 184 -13.87 -1.88 8.58
CA SER A 184 -15.18 -1.30 8.86
C SER A 184 -15.42 -0.08 7.95
N PRO A 185 -16.57 0.06 7.27
CA PRO A 185 -16.83 1.23 6.43
C PRO A 185 -16.76 2.56 7.19
N TYR A 186 -16.98 2.55 8.51
CA TYR A 186 -16.84 3.71 9.37
C TYR A 186 -15.41 4.25 9.44
N GLU A 187 -14.39 3.39 9.30
CA GLU A 187 -12.98 3.79 9.21
C GLU A 187 -12.71 4.74 8.04
N VAL A 188 -13.41 4.52 6.92
CA VAL A 188 -13.28 5.34 5.71
C VAL A 188 -14.15 6.59 5.77
N THR A 189 -15.33 6.50 6.38
CA THR A 189 -16.40 7.50 6.20
C THR A 189 -16.58 8.47 7.37
N HIS A 190 -16.14 8.12 8.59
CA HIS A 190 -16.43 8.90 9.80
C HIS A 190 -15.18 9.23 10.63
N PRO A 191 -15.12 10.44 11.23
CA PRO A 191 -14.24 10.71 12.36
C PRO A 191 -14.48 9.74 13.51
N GLY A 192 -13.43 9.38 14.25
CA GLY A 192 -13.47 8.39 15.33
C GLY A 192 -13.74 6.96 14.88
N GLY A 193 -13.72 6.69 13.56
CA GLY A 193 -13.94 5.36 13.00
C GLY A 193 -12.78 4.39 13.18
N SER A 194 -11.57 4.88 13.43
CA SER A 194 -10.36 4.06 13.59
C SER A 194 -10.49 3.09 14.76
N VAL A 195 -10.02 1.86 14.55
CA VAL A 195 -10.03 0.80 15.56
C VAL A 195 -8.93 0.94 16.62
N GLU A 196 -7.97 1.83 16.42
CA GLU A 196 -6.78 1.94 17.28
C GLU A 196 -6.81 3.14 18.21
N HIS A 197 -7.41 4.23 17.76
CA HIS A 197 -7.45 5.51 18.44
C HIS A 197 -8.60 6.33 17.89
N PHE A 198 -8.90 7.46 18.54
CA PHE A 198 -9.87 8.41 18.01
C PHE A 198 -9.20 9.30 16.96
N ASN A 199 -9.58 9.16 15.69
CA ASN A 199 -9.09 9.99 14.59
C ASN A 199 -10.01 11.20 14.36
N ASP A 200 -9.45 12.40 14.33
CA ASP A 200 -10.24 13.63 14.12
C ASP A 200 -10.86 13.73 12.71
N GLU A 201 -10.23 13.09 11.72
CA GLU A 201 -10.68 13.08 10.32
C GLU A 201 -10.81 11.65 9.80
N ALA A 202 -11.85 11.38 9.02
CA ALA A 202 -12.11 10.06 8.43
C ALA A 202 -10.97 9.61 7.50
N GLY A 203 -10.72 8.30 7.42
CA GLY A 203 -9.65 7.74 6.58
C GLY A 203 -9.79 8.10 5.10
N GLY A 204 -11.03 8.22 4.59
CA GLY A 204 -11.29 8.66 3.22
C GLY A 204 -10.82 10.09 2.93
N VAL A 205 -10.78 10.97 3.95
CA VAL A 205 -10.25 12.35 3.79
C VAL A 205 -8.74 12.31 3.59
N TRP A 206 -8.03 11.45 4.33
CA TRP A 206 -6.59 11.25 4.18
C TRP A 206 -6.24 10.60 2.83
N LEU A 207 -7.02 9.61 2.40
CA LEU A 207 -6.83 9.00 1.08
C LEU A 207 -7.07 9.99 -0.07
N LYS A 208 -8.09 10.85 0.03
CA LYS A 208 -8.30 11.94 -0.94
C LYS A 208 -7.11 12.89 -0.98
N ARG A 209 -6.63 13.35 0.17
CA ARG A 209 -5.43 14.20 0.26
C ARG A 209 -4.20 13.53 -0.36
N LEU A 210 -4.02 12.23 -0.13
CA LEU A 210 -2.94 11.45 -0.74
C LEU A 210 -3.06 11.42 -2.28
N CYS A 211 -4.27 11.18 -2.80
CA CYS A 211 -4.54 11.15 -4.24
C CYS A 211 -4.34 12.51 -4.91
N GLU A 212 -4.71 13.59 -4.24
CA GLU A 212 -4.50 14.97 -4.71
C GLU A 212 -3.01 15.35 -4.71
N THR A 213 -2.27 14.92 -3.69
CA THR A 213 -0.82 15.20 -3.56
C THR A 213 0.00 14.38 -4.56
N PHE A 214 -0.39 13.12 -4.78
CA PHE A 214 0.32 12.17 -5.62
C PHE A 214 -0.60 11.64 -6.74
N PRO A 215 -0.62 12.28 -7.92
CA PRO A 215 -1.50 11.87 -9.01
C PRO A 215 -1.18 10.47 -9.54
N ARG A 216 0.08 10.02 -9.40
CA ARG A 216 0.53 8.69 -9.79
C ARG A 216 0.48 7.75 -8.59
N LEU A 217 -0.67 7.09 -8.43
CA LEU A 217 -0.96 6.17 -7.34
C LEU A 217 -1.45 4.84 -7.89
N ALA A 218 -1.05 3.73 -7.28
CA ALA A 218 -1.60 2.41 -7.52
C ALA A 218 -1.82 1.69 -6.20
N TRP A 219 -2.98 1.06 -6.04
CA TRP A 219 -3.30 0.21 -4.89
C TRP A 219 -3.23 -1.26 -5.30
N LEU A 220 -2.28 -2.01 -4.75
CA LEU A 220 -2.13 -3.44 -4.96
C LEU A 220 -2.89 -4.21 -3.88
N ASN A 221 -3.92 -4.93 -4.30
CA ASN A 221 -4.78 -5.69 -3.39
C ASN A 221 -4.52 -7.19 -3.54
N PRO A 222 -4.09 -7.89 -2.46
CA PRO A 222 -3.81 -9.32 -2.50
C PRO A 222 -5.07 -10.20 -2.57
N MET A 223 -6.23 -9.65 -2.23
CA MET A 223 -7.50 -10.36 -2.37
C MET A 223 -7.88 -10.50 -3.86
N PRO A 224 -8.52 -11.61 -4.27
CA PRO A 224 -8.97 -11.77 -5.64
C PRO A 224 -10.02 -10.71 -6.01
N PRO A 225 -10.05 -10.19 -7.26
CA PRO A 225 -10.96 -9.13 -7.68
C PRO A 225 -12.44 -9.37 -7.36
N ARG A 226 -12.87 -10.64 -7.45
CA ARG A 226 -14.24 -11.04 -7.11
C ARG A 226 -14.60 -10.74 -5.64
N ALA A 227 -13.65 -10.81 -4.72
CA ALA A 227 -13.90 -10.48 -3.31
C ALA A 227 -14.16 -8.98 -3.11
N TRP A 228 -13.57 -8.12 -3.95
CA TRP A 228 -13.71 -6.66 -3.83
C TRP A 228 -15.14 -6.20 -4.09
N GLU A 229 -15.91 -6.96 -4.88
CA GLU A 229 -17.33 -6.69 -5.14
C GLU A 229 -18.21 -6.92 -3.91
N TYR A 230 -17.77 -7.71 -2.94
CA TYR A 230 -18.57 -8.03 -1.76
C TYR A 230 -18.14 -7.25 -0.50
N THR A 231 -16.98 -6.60 -0.55
CA THR A 231 -16.45 -5.82 0.58
C THR A 231 -16.72 -4.33 0.37
N TYR A 232 -17.66 -3.77 1.13
CA TYR A 232 -18.12 -2.38 0.96
C TYR A 232 -16.99 -1.34 1.17
N SER A 233 -16.09 -1.55 2.14
CA SER A 233 -14.93 -0.66 2.32
C SER A 233 -14.00 -0.66 1.10
N THR A 234 -13.80 -1.83 0.47
CA THR A 234 -12.98 -1.95 -0.74
C THR A 234 -13.62 -1.18 -1.89
N GLN A 235 -14.95 -1.21 -2.03
CA GLN A 235 -15.68 -0.40 -3.02
C GLN A 235 -15.49 1.10 -2.78
N LEU A 236 -15.63 1.56 -1.54
CA LEU A 236 -15.40 2.96 -1.17
C LEU A 236 -13.97 3.41 -1.46
N ILE A 237 -12.98 2.59 -1.13
CA ILE A 237 -11.58 2.89 -1.42
C ILE A 237 -11.35 2.97 -2.92
N ARG A 238 -11.89 2.02 -3.72
CA ARG A 238 -11.80 2.07 -5.19
C ARG A 238 -12.37 3.36 -5.77
N GLU A 239 -13.50 3.82 -5.26
CA GLU A 239 -14.10 5.10 -5.67
C GLU A 239 -13.17 6.28 -5.34
N ILE A 240 -12.65 6.33 -4.11
CA ILE A 240 -11.76 7.43 -3.65
C ILE A 240 -10.47 7.49 -4.48
N ILE A 241 -9.94 6.35 -4.90
CA ILE A 241 -8.71 6.27 -5.69
C ILE A 241 -8.97 6.21 -7.20
N ASP A 242 -10.17 6.53 -7.68
CA ASP A 242 -10.53 6.54 -9.11
C ASP A 242 -10.22 5.22 -9.84
N ASP A 243 -10.56 4.09 -9.21
CA ASP A 243 -10.36 2.73 -9.71
C ASP A 243 -8.89 2.34 -10.01
N ARG A 244 -7.93 3.03 -9.37
CA ARG A 244 -6.49 2.71 -9.41
C ARG A 244 -6.12 1.51 -8.51
N MET A 245 -7.00 0.51 -8.42
CA MET A 245 -6.78 -0.74 -7.68
C MET A 245 -6.46 -1.89 -8.64
N TYR A 246 -5.41 -2.65 -8.33
CA TYR A 246 -4.92 -3.74 -9.16
C TYR A 246 -4.70 -5.00 -8.33
N PRO A 247 -4.97 -6.18 -8.87
CA PRO A 247 -4.79 -7.41 -8.12
C PRO A 247 -3.30 -7.71 -7.97
N MET A 248 -2.93 -8.35 -6.86
CA MET A 248 -1.58 -8.85 -6.67
C MET A 248 -1.38 -10.14 -7.49
N THR A 249 -1.42 -9.99 -8.82
CA THR A 249 -1.07 -11.01 -9.81
C THR A 249 0.00 -10.45 -10.73
N MET A 250 0.62 -11.28 -11.56
CA MET A 250 1.63 -10.82 -12.50
C MET A 250 1.07 -9.74 -13.45
N GLU A 251 -0.11 -9.97 -14.01
CA GLU A 251 -0.79 -9.02 -14.89
C GLU A 251 -1.21 -7.74 -14.16
N GLY A 252 -1.73 -7.86 -12.93
CA GLY A 252 -2.12 -6.71 -12.12
C GLY A 252 -0.91 -5.83 -11.78
N LEU A 253 0.22 -6.43 -11.39
CA LEU A 253 1.47 -5.72 -11.17
C LEU A 253 1.97 -5.04 -12.45
N GLU A 254 2.02 -5.75 -13.58
CA GLU A 254 2.45 -5.15 -14.85
C GLU A 254 1.57 -3.96 -15.27
N THR A 255 0.26 -4.07 -15.05
CA THR A 255 -0.70 -3.02 -15.36
C THR A 255 -0.50 -1.82 -14.43
N ALA A 256 -0.43 -2.03 -13.12
CA ALA A 256 -0.15 -0.98 -12.14
C ALA A 256 1.13 -0.21 -12.47
N MET A 257 2.23 -0.92 -12.75
CA MET A 257 3.51 -0.29 -13.11
C MET A 257 3.44 0.49 -14.42
N ARG A 258 2.65 0.01 -15.39
CA ARG A 258 2.45 0.72 -16.66
C ARG A 258 1.67 2.00 -16.47
N GLU A 259 0.60 1.97 -15.69
CA GLU A 259 -0.21 3.16 -15.39
C GLU A 259 0.61 4.20 -14.62
N LEU A 260 1.39 3.77 -13.62
CA LEU A 260 2.29 4.67 -12.91
C LEU A 260 3.35 5.32 -13.82
N ALA A 261 3.81 4.62 -14.87
CA ALA A 261 4.81 5.12 -15.80
C ALA A 261 4.28 6.15 -16.82
N LYS A 262 2.96 6.30 -16.96
CA LYS A 262 2.36 7.30 -17.86
C LYS A 262 2.67 8.72 -17.36
N LYS A 263 2.79 9.65 -18.31
CA LYS A 263 3.08 11.06 -18.07
C LYS A 263 1.80 11.84 -17.79
#